data_AF-A0A939LSU4-F1
#
_entry.id   AF-A0A939LSU4-F1
#
_cell.length_a   1.000
_cell.length_b   1.000
_cell.length_c   1.000
_cell.angle_alpha   90.00
_cell.angle_beta   90.00
_cell.angle_gamma   90.00
#
_symmetry.space_group_name_H-M   'P 1'
#
loop_
_entity.id
_entity.type
_entity.pdbx_description
1 polymer ?
#
loop_
_entity_poly.entity_id
_entity_poly.type
_entity_poly.pdbx_seq_one_letter_code
_entity_poly.pdbx_strand_id
1 'polypeptide(L)'
;ELAMNDDDPADVVHEQFAAAVLAEHPLGRPSGGTPASIRAVPRDAVWEHYREHYGPATLVVTAAGGVDHEPLCAPVVGALAQGGWDLSGGHAPRARRGAGAQDSLTLPDGSAPRAT
;
A
#
# COMPACT_ATOMS: atom_id res chain seq x y z
N GLU A 1 -16.71 -2.20 4.60
CA GLU A 1 -15.30 -1.84 4.88
C GLU A 1 -15.16 -0.77 5.97
N LEU A 2 -15.19 0.54 5.70
CA LEU A 2 -14.92 1.54 6.77
C LEU A 2 -15.78 1.37 8.02
N ALA A 3 -17.09 1.21 7.88
CA ALA A 3 -17.98 0.97 9.02
C ALA A 3 -17.68 -0.35 9.75
N MET A 4 -17.20 -1.37 9.03
CA MET A 4 -16.82 -2.65 9.65
C MET A 4 -15.54 -2.51 10.48
N ASN A 5 -14.60 -1.65 10.06
CA ASN A 5 -13.39 -1.30 10.80
C ASN A 5 -13.73 -0.45 12.04
N ASP A 6 -14.68 0.49 11.90
CA ASP A 6 -15.16 1.33 13.01
C ASP A 6 -15.91 0.52 14.11
N ASP A 7 -16.51 -0.61 13.73
CA ASP A 7 -17.22 -1.51 14.63
C ASP A 7 -16.27 -2.49 15.36
N ASP A 8 -15.00 -2.63 14.93
CA ASP A 8 -13.98 -3.44 15.61
C ASP A 8 -13.10 -2.58 16.53
N PRO A 9 -13.19 -2.72 17.87
CA PRO A 9 -12.42 -1.90 18.80
C PRO A 9 -10.90 -2.12 18.71
N ALA A 10 -10.44 -3.28 18.23
CA ALA A 10 -9.01 -3.54 18.07
C ALA A 10 -8.44 -2.71 16.91
N ASP A 11 -9.17 -2.62 15.80
CA ASP A 11 -8.79 -1.82 14.64
C ASP A 11 -8.80 -0.33 14.98
N VAL A 12 -9.85 0.15 15.67
CA VAL A 12 -9.95 1.55 16.13
C VAL A 12 -8.77 1.93 17.03
N VAL A 13 -8.40 1.07 18.00
CA VAL A 13 -7.25 1.32 18.87
C VAL A 13 -5.95 1.35 18.07
N HIS A 14 -5.79 0.45 17.10
CA HIS A 14 -4.57 0.41 16.28
C HIS A 14 -4.41 1.66 15.43
N GLU A 15 -5.48 2.14 14.78
CA GLU A 15 -5.46 3.38 14.01
C GLU A 15 -5.17 4.61 14.87
N GLN A 16 -5.79 4.72 16.05
CA GLN A 16 -5.54 5.83 16.97
C GLN A 16 -4.12 5.81 17.51
N PHE A 17 -3.60 4.63 17.86
CA PHE A 17 -2.22 4.48 18.30
C PHE A 17 -1.23 4.87 17.20
N ALA A 18 -1.42 4.38 15.98
CA ALA A 18 -0.57 4.72 14.84
C ALA A 18 -0.59 6.24 14.56
N ALA A 19 -1.76 6.86 14.56
CA ALA A 19 -1.90 8.30 14.38
C ALA A 19 -1.20 9.11 15.49
N ALA A 20 -1.32 8.67 16.76
CA ALA A 20 -0.68 9.35 17.89
C ALA A 20 0.85 9.21 17.88
N VAL A 21 1.36 8.02 17.54
CA VAL A 21 2.80 7.72 17.54
C VAL A 21 3.50 8.30 16.33
N LEU A 22 2.87 8.28 15.16
CA LEU A 22 3.46 8.70 13.90
C LEU A 22 3.13 10.15 13.55
N ALA A 23 2.18 10.79 14.25
CA ALA A 23 1.79 12.19 14.08
C ALA A 23 1.58 12.56 12.60
N GLU A 24 2.32 13.55 12.08
CA GLU A 24 2.21 14.00 10.70
C GLU A 24 2.91 13.08 9.68
N HIS A 25 3.61 12.03 10.14
CA HIS A 25 4.29 11.09 9.25
C HIS A 25 3.26 10.35 8.37
N PRO A 26 3.50 10.16 7.05
CA PRO A 26 2.53 9.55 6.15
C PRO A 26 2.03 8.16 6.56
N LEU A 27 2.84 7.40 7.30
CA LEU A 27 2.45 6.08 7.84
C LEU A 27 1.44 6.14 9.00
N GLY A 28 1.22 7.31 9.60
CA GLY A 28 0.18 7.51 10.64
C GLY A 28 -1.22 7.71 10.07
N ARG A 29 -1.36 7.78 8.74
CA ARG A 29 -2.66 7.95 8.07
C ARG A 29 -3.43 6.61 8.07
N PRO A 30 -4.77 6.64 8.22
CA PRO A 30 -5.58 5.43 8.09
C PRO A 30 -5.36 4.78 6.72
N SER A 31 -5.10 3.47 6.71
CA SER A 31 -4.76 2.73 5.48
C SER A 31 -5.91 2.73 4.46
N GLY A 32 -7.16 2.67 4.95
CA GLY A 32 -8.39 2.79 4.14
C GLY A 32 -8.80 4.24 3.82
N GLY A 33 -8.08 5.25 4.33
CA GLY A 33 -8.49 6.64 4.28
C GLY A 33 -9.66 6.97 5.21
N THR A 34 -10.30 8.12 5.00
CA THR A 34 -11.46 8.57 5.78
C THR A 34 -12.70 8.67 4.90
N PRO A 35 -13.92 8.67 5.47
CA PRO A 35 -15.13 8.93 4.70
C PRO A 35 -15.09 10.26 3.92
N ALA A 36 -14.39 11.26 4.45
CA ALA A 36 -14.20 12.54 3.78
C ALA A 36 -13.23 12.41 2.59
N SER A 37 -12.07 11.76 2.78
CA SER A 37 -11.09 11.60 1.69
C SER A 37 -11.65 10.75 0.56
N ILE A 38 -12.35 9.66 0.86
CA ILE A 38 -12.95 8.79 -0.17
C ILE A 38 -13.97 9.53 -1.03
N ARG A 39 -14.82 10.36 -0.42
CA ARG A 39 -15.81 11.16 -1.17
C ARG A 39 -15.18 12.29 -1.97
N ALA A 40 -14.02 12.79 -1.54
CA ALA A 40 -13.35 13.91 -2.17
C ALA A 40 -12.42 13.50 -3.32
N VAL A 41 -11.90 12.27 -3.32
CA VAL A 41 -10.94 11.82 -4.33
C VAL A 41 -11.64 11.69 -5.70
N PRO A 42 -11.19 12.43 -6.73
CA PRO A 42 -11.76 12.31 -8.08
C PRO A 42 -11.28 11.04 -8.76
N ARG A 43 -12.11 10.52 -9.68
CA ARG A 43 -11.79 9.32 -10.46
C ARG A 43 -10.44 9.41 -11.18
N ASP A 44 -10.10 10.58 -11.72
CA ASP A 44 -8.85 10.74 -12.49
C ASP A 44 -7.60 10.66 -11.60
N ALA A 45 -7.68 11.11 -10.34
CA ALA A 45 -6.59 10.92 -9.38
C ALA A 45 -6.40 9.42 -9.03
N VAL A 46 -7.50 8.66 -8.92
CA VAL A 46 -7.42 7.19 -8.75
C VAL A 46 -6.73 6.55 -9.97
N TRP A 47 -7.13 6.98 -11.17
CA TRP A 47 -6.58 6.45 -12.42
C TRP A 47 -5.10 6.78 -12.60
N GLU A 48 -4.68 7.99 -12.26
CA GLU A 48 -3.29 8.41 -12.26
C GLU A 48 -2.46 7.61 -11.25
N HIS A 49 -2.94 7.49 -10.01
CA HIS A 49 -2.28 6.70 -8.98
C HIS A 49 -2.08 5.24 -9.42
N TYR A 50 -3.11 4.63 -10.03
CA TYR A 50 -3.02 3.27 -10.59
C TYR A 50 -1.89 3.17 -11.63
N ARG A 51 -1.87 4.06 -12.62
CA ARG A 51 -0.85 4.04 -13.69
C ARG A 51 0.57 4.25 -13.18
N GLU A 52 0.73 5.04 -12.13
CA GLU A 52 2.04 5.32 -11.55
C GLU A 52 2.60 4.15 -10.73
N HIS A 53 1.74 3.46 -9.98
CA HIS A 53 2.18 2.47 -8.98
C HIS A 53 2.04 1.00 -9.47
N TYR A 54 1.13 0.73 -10.40
CA TYR A 54 0.85 -0.60 -10.93
C TYR A 54 1.53 -0.78 -12.28
N GLY A 55 2.76 -1.30 -12.26
CA GLY A 55 3.53 -1.58 -13.47
C GLY A 55 4.46 -2.78 -13.32
N PRO A 56 5.10 -3.22 -14.41
CA PRO A 56 5.87 -4.45 -14.45
C PRO A 56 7.08 -4.45 -13.50
N ALA A 57 7.67 -3.28 -13.24
CA ALA A 57 8.83 -3.15 -12.34
C ALA A 57 8.51 -3.34 -10.85
N THR A 58 7.22 -3.31 -10.46
CA THR A 58 6.75 -3.44 -9.08
C THR A 58 5.88 -4.69 -8.84
N LEU A 59 5.63 -5.49 -9.88
CA LEU A 59 4.83 -6.71 -9.80
C LEU A 59 5.71 -7.93 -9.54
N VAL A 60 5.32 -8.76 -8.56
CA VAL A 60 5.91 -10.09 -8.32
C VAL A 60 4.78 -11.11 -8.30
N VAL A 61 4.95 -12.21 -9.04
CA VAL A 61 4.00 -13.34 -9.08
C VAL A 61 4.65 -14.54 -8.41
N THR A 62 3.97 -15.11 -7.42
CA THR A 62 4.44 -16.30 -6.68
C THR A 62 3.45 -17.44 -6.88
N ALA A 63 3.97 -18.63 -7.21
CA ALA A 63 3.20 -19.87 -7.29
C ALA A 63 3.93 -20.97 -6.51
N ALA A 64 3.19 -21.83 -5.84
CA ALA A 64 3.73 -22.93 -5.04
C ALA A 64 2.88 -24.19 -5.19
N GLY A 65 3.52 -25.36 -5.16
CA GLY A 65 2.88 -26.67 -5.38
C GLY A 65 3.41 -27.39 -6.62
N GLY A 66 2.62 -28.30 -7.18
CA GLY A 66 2.93 -29.01 -8.44
C GLY A 66 2.67 -28.12 -9.64
N VAL A 67 3.50 -27.09 -9.84
CA VAL A 67 3.33 -26.08 -10.87
C VAL A 67 4.46 -26.17 -11.89
N ASP A 68 4.11 -26.28 -13.16
CA ASP A 68 5.06 -26.16 -14.27
C ASP A 68 5.27 -24.68 -14.60
N HIS A 69 6.52 -24.26 -14.71
CA HIS A 69 6.90 -22.85 -14.85
C HIS A 69 6.38 -22.22 -16.15
N GLU A 70 6.71 -22.80 -17.30
CA GLU A 70 6.31 -22.27 -18.62
C GLU A 70 4.78 -22.18 -18.80
N PRO A 71 3.99 -23.24 -18.48
CA PRO A 71 2.53 -23.16 -18.54
C PRO A 71 1.92 -22.11 -17.61
N LEU A 72 2.55 -21.80 -16.48
CA LEU A 72 2.14 -20.72 -15.59
C LEU A 72 2.48 -19.34 -16.17
N CYS A 73 3.73 -19.16 -16.63
CA CYS A 73 4.22 -17.86 -17.07
C CYS A 73 3.59 -17.38 -18.38
N ALA A 74 3.31 -18.29 -19.32
CA ALA A 74 2.74 -17.93 -20.63
C ALA A 74 1.42 -17.12 -20.54
N PRO A 75 0.37 -17.56 -19.83
CA PRO A 75 -0.86 -16.79 -19.70
C PRO A 75 -0.67 -15.50 -18.90
N VAL A 76 0.21 -15.48 -17.89
CA VAL A 76 0.52 -14.27 -17.11
C VAL A 76 1.13 -13.20 -18.01
N VAL A 77 2.18 -13.54 -18.76
CA VAL A 77 2.83 -12.62 -19.71
C VAL A 77 1.83 -12.17 -20.77
N GLY A 78 1.02 -13.09 -21.31
CA GLY A 78 -0.01 -12.77 -22.29
C GLY A 78 -1.07 -11.79 -21.78
N ALA A 79 -1.55 -11.96 -20.54
CA ALA A 79 -2.54 -11.08 -19.92
C ALA A 79 -1.97 -9.68 -19.64
N LEU A 80 -0.74 -9.59 -19.14
CA LEU A 80 -0.08 -8.32 -18.89
C LEU A 80 0.15 -7.53 -20.18
N ALA A 81 0.59 -8.20 -21.25
CA ALA A 81 0.75 -7.58 -22.57
C ALA A 81 -0.58 -7.07 -23.13
N GLN A 82 -1.66 -7.85 -23.01
CA GLN A 82 -3.02 -7.43 -23.41
C GLN A 82 -3.52 -6.23 -22.58
N GLY A 83 -3.10 -6.13 -21.31
CA GLY A 83 -3.35 -4.98 -20.45
C GLY A 83 -2.54 -3.73 -20.80
N GLY A 84 -1.75 -3.76 -21.87
CA GLY A 84 -0.94 -2.62 -22.33
C GLY A 84 0.35 -2.41 -21.55
N TRP A 85 0.82 -3.42 -20.81
CA TRP A 85 2.07 -3.31 -20.06
C TRP A 85 3.26 -3.54 -20.98
N ASP A 86 4.26 -2.66 -20.90
CA ASP A 86 5.53 -2.85 -21.60
C ASP A 86 6.41 -3.85 -20.85
N LEU A 87 6.49 -5.06 -21.39
CA LEU A 87 7.32 -6.14 -20.86
C LEU A 87 8.68 -6.23 -21.57
N SER A 88 8.96 -5.34 -22.53
CA SER A 88 10.25 -5.29 -23.21
C SER A 88 11.36 -4.81 -22.27
N GLY A 89 12.61 -5.20 -22.53
CA GLY A 89 13.76 -4.62 -21.82
C GLY A 89 14.24 -5.31 -20.54
N GLY A 90 13.65 -6.43 -20.12
CA GLY A 90 14.18 -7.22 -19.00
C GLY A 90 14.36 -6.38 -17.74
N HIS A 91 13.28 -5.74 -17.28
CA HIS A 91 13.32 -4.87 -16.12
C HIS A 91 13.73 -5.67 -14.87
N ALA A 92 14.91 -5.35 -14.31
CA ALA A 92 15.25 -5.83 -12.98
C ALA A 92 14.18 -5.31 -12.01
N PRO A 93 13.69 -6.15 -11.06
CA PRO A 93 12.79 -5.68 -10.03
C PRO A 93 13.36 -4.45 -9.33
N ARG A 94 12.50 -3.49 -8.96
CA ARG A 94 12.96 -2.32 -8.19
C ARG A 94 13.76 -2.81 -6.99
N ALA A 95 14.96 -2.25 -6.83
CA ALA A 95 15.82 -2.57 -5.71
C ALA A 95 15.05 -2.33 -4.40
N ARG A 96 15.32 -3.18 -3.39
CA ARG A 96 14.81 -2.95 -2.04
C ARG A 96 15.15 -1.52 -1.66
N ARG A 97 14.16 -0.76 -1.16
CA ARG A 97 14.40 0.56 -0.59
C ARG A 97 15.51 0.40 0.46
N GLY A 98 16.67 1.01 0.21
CA GLY A 98 17.79 0.96 1.14
C GLY A 98 17.38 1.59 2.47
N ALA A 99 18.01 1.19 3.57
CA ALA A 99 17.89 1.86 4.86
C ALA A 99 18.59 3.24 4.82
N GLY A 100 18.21 4.11 3.87
CA GLY A 100 18.69 5.47 3.75
C GLY A 100 17.83 6.38 4.60
N ALA A 101 18.47 7.04 5.58
CA ALA A 101 17.90 7.99 6.54
C ALA A 101 16.51 7.58 7.06
N GLN A 102 16.49 6.76 8.10
CA GLN A 102 15.32 6.74 8.98
C GLN A 102 15.14 8.18 9.47
N ASP A 103 14.09 8.86 9.01
CA ASP A 103 13.61 10.03 9.73
C ASP A 103 13.39 9.57 11.16
N SER A 104 14.18 10.15 12.08
CA SER A 104 14.11 9.83 13.49
C SER A 104 12.68 10.11 13.95
N LEU A 105 11.91 9.05 14.18
CA LEU A 105 10.61 9.16 14.82
C LEU A 105 10.88 9.57 16.27
N THR A 106 10.80 10.87 16.53
CA THR A 106 10.83 11.39 17.89
C THR A 106 9.46 11.09 18.48
N LEU A 107 9.39 10.08 19.35
CA LEU A 107 8.17 9.73 20.05
C LEU A 107 7.79 10.89 20.98
N PRO A 108 6.52 11.33 21.00
CA PRO A 108 6.06 12.28 22.00
C PRO A 108 6.20 11.66 23.40
N ASP A 109 6.67 12.44 24.37
CA ASP A 109 6.72 12.03 25.77
C ASP A 109 5.32 11.60 26.21
N GLY A 110 5.19 10.36 26.69
CA GLY A 110 3.93 9.63 26.93
C GLY A 110 2.97 10.19 27.99
N SER A 111 2.84 11.52 28.11
CA SER A 111 1.79 12.15 28.89
C SER A 111 0.48 12.11 28.10
N ALA A 112 -0.28 11.02 28.28
CA ALA A 112 -1.65 10.96 27.84
C ALA A 112 -2.44 12.13 28.49
N PRO A 113 -3.23 12.91 27.74
CA PRO A 113 -4.13 13.88 28.35
C PRO A 113 -5.14 13.12 29.22
N ARG A 114 -5.17 13.44 30.52
CA ARG A 114 -6.20 12.96 31.44
C ARG A 114 -7.57 13.39 30.89
N ALA A 115 -8.38 12.42 30.50
CA ALA A 115 -9.80 12.65 30.23
C ALA A 115 -10.47 13.17 31.51
N THR A 116 -11.03 14.37 31.43
CA THR A 116 -11.94 14.96 32.43
C THR A 116 -13.36 14.51 32.19
#